data_AF-A0A9N9J1A9-F1
#
_entry.id   AF-A0A9N9J1A9-F1
#
_cell.length_a   1.000
_cell.length_b   1.000
_cell.length_c   1.000
_cell.angle_alpha   90.00
_cell.angle_beta   90.00
_cell.angle_gamma   90.00
#
_symmetry.space_group_name_H-M   'P 1'
#
loop_
_entity.id
_entity.type
_entity.pdbx_description
1 polymer ?
#
loop_
_entity_poly.entity_id
_entity_poly.type
_entity_poly.pdbx_seq_one_letter_code
_entity_poly.pdbx_strand_id
1 'polypeptide(L)'
;MAYPNSDLTILFATIFTTFLLWFVSLVPIRIAQSKHEEGYDNSHPREQYSSLSKWGQRAVAASNNTFEGLCFFSIAVFTYAFSQLSNLNDDSSKHKPVRIAADFFCIAFVIFRV
;
A
#
# COMPACT_ATOMS: atom_id res chain seq x y z
N MET A 1 6.47 -5.81 -30.54
CA MET A 1 5.65 -6.98 -30.18
C MET A 1 4.80 -6.57 -28.99
N ALA A 2 3.56 -6.12 -29.23
CA ALA A 2 2.67 -5.70 -28.16
C ALA A 2 2.26 -6.94 -27.35
N TYR A 3 2.56 -6.94 -26.05
CA TYR A 3 2.17 -8.04 -25.16
C TYR A 3 0.65 -7.95 -24.96
N PRO A 4 -0.13 -8.99 -25.30
CA PRO A 4 -1.60 -8.92 -25.29
C PRO A 4 -2.24 -8.79 -23.89
N ASN A 5 -1.44 -8.58 -22.83
CA ASN A 5 -1.87 -8.35 -21.44
C ASN A 5 -0.92 -7.38 -20.69
N SER A 6 -0.35 -6.38 -21.36
CA SER A 6 0.55 -5.39 -20.73
C SER A 6 -0.09 -4.69 -19.54
N ASP A 7 -1.40 -4.45 -19.59
CA ASP A 7 -2.10 -3.60 -18.63
C ASP A 7 -2.16 -4.27 -17.24
N LEU A 8 -2.55 -5.55 -17.17
CA LEU A 8 -2.51 -6.32 -15.92
C LEU A 8 -1.09 -6.52 -15.41
N THR A 9 -0.12 -6.67 -16.32
CA THR A 9 1.30 -6.82 -15.95
C THR A 9 1.82 -5.56 -15.24
N ILE A 10 1.49 -4.38 -15.77
CA ILE A 10 1.85 -3.09 -15.16
C ILE A 10 1.15 -2.91 -13.81
N LEU A 11 -0.12 -3.28 -13.71
CA LEU A 11 -0.88 -3.19 -12.46
C LEU A 11 -0.30 -4.08 -11.35
N PHE A 12 0.02 -5.34 -11.64
CA PHE A 12 0.65 -6.20 -10.63
C PHE A 12 2.08 -5.77 -10.32
N ALA A 13 2.84 -5.28 -11.30
CA ALA A 13 4.19 -4.76 -11.08
C ALA A 13 4.18 -3.51 -10.17
N THR A 14 3.18 -2.65 -10.29
CA THR A 14 3.04 -1.47 -9.41
C THR A 14 2.66 -1.85 -7.98
N ILE A 15 1.75 -2.81 -7.76
CA ILE A 15 1.48 -3.35 -6.41
C ILE A 15 2.77 -3.92 -5.81
N PHE A 16 3.50 -4.75 -6.57
CA PHE A 16 4.74 -5.36 -6.11
C PHE A 16 5.79 -4.31 -5.76
N THR A 17 5.91 -3.25 -6.57
CA THR A 17 6.82 -2.14 -6.29
C THR A 17 6.44 -1.39 -5.01
N THR A 18 5.15 -1.13 -4.78
CA THR A 18 4.66 -0.49 -3.55
C THR A 18 4.88 -1.37 -2.32
N PHE A 19 4.74 -2.69 -2.47
CA PHE A 19 5.11 -3.64 -1.41
C PHE A 19 6.60 -3.59 -1.08
N LEU A 20 7.48 -3.53 -2.09
CA LEU A 20 8.91 -3.35 -1.88
C LEU A 20 9.23 -2.00 -1.22
N LEU A 21 8.54 -0.93 -1.59
CA LEU A 21 8.69 0.38 -0.95
C LEU A 21 8.33 0.32 0.54
N TRP A 22 7.22 -0.33 0.89
CA TRP A 22 6.88 -0.59 2.29
C TRP A 22 7.95 -1.42 3.00
N PHE A 23 8.43 -2.50 2.38
CA PHE A 23 9.46 -3.35 2.98
C PHE A 23 10.76 -2.58 3.25
N VAL A 24 11.20 -1.74 2.30
CA VAL A 24 12.38 -0.87 2.46
C VAL A 24 12.15 0.19 3.55
N SER A 25 10.91 0.66 3.74
CA SER A 25 10.58 1.62 4.80
C SER A 25 10.77 1.06 6.22
N LEU A 26 10.90 -0.26 6.38
CA LEU A 26 11.24 -0.89 7.66
C LEU A 26 12.72 -0.75 8.04
N VAL A 27 13.61 -0.58 7.06
CA VAL A 27 15.05 -0.39 7.29
C VAL A 27 15.36 0.78 8.24
N PRO A 28 14.85 2.01 8.02
CA PRO A 28 15.10 3.12 8.93
C PRO A 28 14.57 2.88 10.35
N ILE A 29 13.48 2.12 10.50
CA ILE A 29 12.94 1.72 11.81
C ILE A 29 13.95 0.82 12.53
N ARG A 30 14.49 -0.20 11.85
CA ARG A 30 15.49 -1.11 12.45
C ARG A 30 16.78 -0.38 12.82
N ILE A 31 17.21 0.58 12.01
CA ILE A 31 18.34 1.45 12.34
C ILE A 31 18.03 2.26 13.61
N ALA A 32 16.84 2.84 13.73
CA ALA A 32 16.45 3.59 14.92
C ALA A 32 16.38 2.70 16.18
N GLN A 33 15.82 1.50 16.07
CA GLN A 33 15.76 0.53 17.18
C GLN A 33 17.15 0.07 17.61
N SER A 34 18.07 -0.17 16.66
CA SER A 34 19.45 -0.57 16.99
C SER A 34 20.24 0.50 17.74
N LYS A 35 19.83 1.76 17.61
CA LYS A 35 20.46 2.92 18.28
C LYS A 35 19.76 3.32 19.58
N HIS A 36 18.69 2.63 19.95
CA HIS A 36 18.00 2.85 21.22
C HIS A 36 18.85 2.28 22.37
N GLU A 37 18.79 2.88 23.57
CA GLU A 37 19.65 2.50 24.70
C GLU A 37 19.51 1.03 25.10
N GLU A 38 18.28 0.52 25.07
CA GLU A 38 17.95 -0.88 25.38
C GLU A 38 18.12 -1.83 24.17
N GLY A 39 18.57 -1.30 23.03
CA GLY A 39 18.65 -2.05 21.78
C GLY A 39 17.27 -2.45 21.26
N TYR A 40 17.17 -3.62 20.64
CA TYR A 40 15.94 -4.16 20.05
C TYR A 40 15.13 -4.93 21.10
N ASP A 41 13.92 -4.47 21.44
CA ASP A 41 13.03 -5.14 22.40
C ASP A 41 11.88 -5.87 21.68
N ASN A 42 11.80 -7.18 21.90
CA ASN A 42 10.72 -8.02 21.38
C ASN A 42 9.55 -8.19 22.37
N SER A 43 9.74 -7.79 23.61
CA SER A 43 8.77 -7.99 24.69
C SER A 43 7.68 -6.93 24.61
N HIS A 44 8.06 -5.66 24.39
CA HIS A 44 7.14 -4.52 24.30
C HIS A 44 7.36 -3.68 23.03
N PRO A 45 7.20 -4.26 21.82
CA PRO A 45 7.56 -3.59 20.56
C PRO A 45 6.78 -2.29 20.30
N ARG A 46 5.55 -2.18 20.82
CA ARG A 46 4.72 -0.97 20.69
C ARG A 46 5.26 0.18 21.54
N GLU A 47 5.69 -0.13 22.75
CA GLU A 47 6.28 0.85 23.66
C GLU A 47 7.62 1.32 23.10
N GLN A 48 8.43 0.40 22.58
CA GLN A 48 9.70 0.72 21.94
C GLN A 48 9.53 1.70 20.77
N TYR A 49 8.53 1.52 19.89
CA TYR A 49 8.29 2.46 18.79
C TYR A 49 7.96 3.87 19.27
N SER A 50 7.29 4.00 20.42
CA SER A 50 6.95 5.30 21.01
C SER A 50 8.14 5.97 21.71
N SER A 51 9.10 5.18 22.19
CA SER A 51 10.32 5.66 22.85
C SER A 51 11.46 5.96 21.87
N LEU A 52 11.32 5.62 20.58
CA LEU A 52 12.33 5.95 19.56
C LEU A 52 12.61 7.46 19.47
N SER A 53 13.79 7.81 18.96
CA SER A 53 14.13 9.19 18.60
C SER A 53 13.09 9.82 17.67
N LYS A 54 13.01 11.17 17.61
CA LYS A 54 12.07 11.89 16.74
C LYS A 54 12.11 11.43 15.28
N TRP A 55 13.29 11.12 14.75
CA TRP A 55 13.42 10.58 13.39
C TRP A 55 12.93 9.13 13.29
N GLY A 56 13.19 8.29 14.30
CA GLY A 56 12.66 6.92 14.37
C GLY A 56 11.14 6.88 14.43
N GLN A 57 10.52 7.77 15.20
CA GLN A 57 9.05 7.92 15.23
C GLN A 57 8.50 8.34 13.84
N ARG A 58 9.20 9.24 13.13
CA ARG A 58 8.84 9.59 11.75
C ARG A 58 8.99 8.42 10.78
N ALA A 59 10.00 7.57 10.96
CA ALA A 59 10.17 6.36 10.16
C ALA A 59 9.02 5.36 10.39
N VAL A 60 8.61 5.18 11.65
CA VAL A 60 7.43 4.36 12.01
C VAL A 60 6.16 4.93 11.37
N ALA A 61 5.94 6.24 11.50
CA ALA A 61 4.79 6.91 10.88
C ALA A 61 4.77 6.75 9.34
N ALA A 62 5.93 6.89 8.68
CA ALA A 62 6.06 6.71 7.24
C ALA A 62 5.78 5.26 6.79
N SER A 63 6.30 4.27 7.51
CA SER A 63 6.03 2.85 7.23
C SER A 63 4.55 2.52 7.40
N ASN A 64 3.92 3.01 8.47
CA ASN A 64 2.49 2.81 8.72
C ASN A 64 1.63 3.46 7.62
N ASN A 65 1.96 4.70 7.24
CA ASN A 65 1.30 5.40 6.14
C ASN A 65 1.45 4.62 4.82
N THR A 66 2.64 4.11 4.53
CA THR A 66 2.91 3.33 3.31
C THR A 66 2.14 2.01 3.32
N PHE A 67 2.05 1.33 4.47
CA PHE A 67 1.29 0.08 4.60
C PHE A 67 -0.21 0.27 4.37
N GLU A 68 -0.78 1.31 4.98
CA GLU A 68 -2.20 1.64 4.79
C GLU A 68 -2.49 2.02 3.33
N GLY A 69 -1.61 2.82 2.72
CA GLY A 69 -1.70 3.17 1.30
C GLY A 69 -1.61 1.94 0.40
N LEU A 70 -0.68 1.01 0.68
CA LEU A 70 -0.55 -0.26 -0.04
C LEU A 70 -1.85 -1.09 0.03
N CYS A 71 -2.48 -1.19 1.20
CA CYS A 71 -3.72 -1.96 1.37
C CYS A 71 -4.84 -1.42 0.46
N PHE A 72 -5.13 -0.12 0.52
CA PHE A 72 -6.19 0.47 -0.31
C PHE A 72 -5.85 0.45 -1.80
N PHE A 73 -4.61 0.79 -2.16
CA PHE A 73 -4.16 0.73 -3.56
C PHE A 73 -4.28 -0.69 -4.13
N SER A 74 -3.88 -1.71 -3.37
CA SER A 74 -4.00 -3.10 -3.79
C SER A 74 -5.46 -3.50 -4.01
N ILE A 75 -6.37 -3.14 -3.11
CA ILE A 75 -7.82 -3.42 -3.25
C ILE A 75 -8.37 -2.77 -4.52
N ALA A 76 -8.00 -1.53 -4.81
CA ALA A 76 -8.45 -0.81 -6.00
C ALA A 76 -8.00 -1.55 -7.28
N VAL A 77 -6.72 -1.90 -7.36
CA VAL A 77 -6.14 -2.60 -8.51
C VAL A 77 -6.74 -4.00 -8.66
N PHE A 78 -6.94 -4.75 -7.57
CA PHE A 78 -7.60 -6.05 -7.62
C PHE A 78 -9.06 -5.95 -8.07
N THR A 79 -9.80 -4.94 -7.62
CA THR A 79 -11.19 -4.70 -8.04
C THR A 79 -11.25 -4.40 -9.54
N TYR A 80 -10.32 -3.58 -10.03
CA TYR A 80 -10.18 -3.31 -11.46
C TYR A 80 -9.83 -4.57 -12.25
N ALA A 81 -8.83 -5.34 -11.81
CA ALA A 81 -8.42 -6.58 -12.47
C ALA A 81 -9.57 -7.61 -12.50
N PHE A 82 -10.32 -7.73 -11.42
CA PHE A 82 -11.49 -8.59 -11.33
C PHE A 82 -12.62 -8.13 -12.26
N SER A 83 -12.87 -6.82 -12.35
CA SER A 83 -13.83 -6.24 -13.30
C SER A 83 -13.46 -6.60 -14.75
N GLN A 84 -12.18 -6.50 -15.11
CA GLN A 84 -11.71 -6.88 -16.45
C GLN A 84 -11.89 -8.36 -16.74
N LEU A 85 -11.71 -9.24 -15.74
CA LEU A 85 -11.99 -10.67 -15.87
C LEU A 85 -13.50 -10.93 -16.08
N SER A 86 -14.37 -10.20 -15.37
CA SER A 86 -15.83 -10.33 -15.52
C SER A 86 -16.37 -9.79 -16.85
N ASN A 87 -15.65 -8.87 -17.50
CA ASN A 87 -16.02 -8.34 -18.83
C ASN A 87 -15.84 -9.36 -19.97
N LEU A 88 -15.30 -10.56 -19.72
CA LEU A 88 -15.23 -11.62 -20.72
C LEU A 88 -16.60 -12.26 -21.02
N ASN A 89 -17.66 -11.95 -20.26
CA ASN A 89 -18.98 -12.59 -20.41
C ASN A 89 -20.21 -11.67 -20.21
N ASP A 90 -20.08 -10.34 -20.04
CA ASP A 90 -21.23 -9.48 -19.68
C ASP A 90 -21.22 -8.10 -20.37
N ASP A 91 -22.42 -7.56 -20.63
CA ASP A 91 -22.68 -6.28 -21.30
C ASP A 91 -22.11 -5.11 -20.46
N SER A 92 -21.12 -4.42 -21.05
CA SER A 92 -20.25 -3.43 -20.42
C SER A 92 -20.98 -2.19 -19.83
N SER A 93 -22.31 -2.12 -19.98
CA SER A 93 -23.17 -1.03 -19.51
C SER A 93 -23.43 -1.05 -17.99
N LYS A 94 -23.50 -2.23 -17.36
CA LYS A 94 -23.90 -2.38 -15.94
C LYS A 94 -22.79 -2.17 -14.90
N HIS A 95 -21.52 -2.43 -15.25
CA HIS A 95 -20.40 -2.40 -14.29
C HIS A 95 -19.72 -1.03 -14.13
N LYS A 96 -20.04 -0.05 -14.99
CA LYS A 96 -19.47 1.31 -14.98
C LYS A 96 -19.67 2.08 -13.66
N PRO A 97 -20.87 2.14 -13.05
CA PRO A 97 -21.09 2.96 -11.86
C PRO A 97 -20.37 2.41 -10.62
N VAL A 98 -20.26 1.08 -10.49
CA VAL A 98 -19.56 0.43 -9.36
C VAL A 98 -18.05 0.73 -9.42
N ARG A 99 -17.46 0.64 -10.63
CA ARG A 99 -16.04 0.96 -10.84
C ARG A 99 -15.72 2.42 -10.54
N ILE A 100 -16.56 3.34 -11.02
CA ILE A 100 -16.42 4.78 -10.76
C ILE A 100 -16.54 5.09 -9.25
N ALA A 101 -17.44 4.42 -8.53
CA ALA A 101 -17.58 4.60 -7.09
C ALA A 101 -16.35 4.10 -6.31
N ALA A 102 -15.78 2.94 -6.70
CA ALA A 102 -14.56 2.41 -6.10
C ALA A 102 -13.34 3.32 -6.35
N ASP A 103 -13.20 3.82 -7.59
CA ASP A 103 -12.15 4.76 -7.97
C ASP A 103 -12.28 6.08 -7.19
N PHE A 104 -13.50 6.63 -7.09
CA PHE A 104 -13.79 7.85 -6.32
C PHE A 104 -13.46 7.66 -4.83
N PHE A 105 -13.85 6.53 -4.23
CA PHE A 105 -13.54 6.26 -2.83
C PHE A 105 -12.03 6.18 -2.57
N CYS A 106 -11.29 5.53 -3.46
CA CYS A 106 -9.83 5.46 -3.36
C CYS A 106 -9.18 6.84 -3.54
N ILE A 107 -9.61 7.63 -4.53
CA ILE A 107 -9.08 8.97 -4.78
C ILE A 107 -9.41 9.91 -3.61
N ALA A 108 -10.65 9.90 -3.11
CA ALA A 108 -11.05 10.69 -1.95
C ALA A 108 -10.22 10.32 -0.72
N PHE A 109 -10.02 9.03 -0.45
CA PHE A 109 -9.18 8.60 0.67
C PHE A 109 -7.73 9.08 0.53
N VAL A 110 -7.14 9.02 -0.67
CA VAL A 110 -5.79 9.54 -0.94
C VAL A 110 -5.71 11.05 -0.75
N ILE A 111 -6.74 11.81 -1.16
CA ILE A 111 -6.77 13.28 -1.05
C ILE A 111 -7.02 13.73 0.40
N PHE A 112 -7.92 13.06 1.12
CA PHE A 112 -8.28 13.42 2.51
C PHE A 112 -7.30 12.86 3.55
N ARG A 113 -6.26 12.11 3.14
CA ARG A 113 -5.15 11.66 3.99
C ARG A 113 -4.04 12.71 4.10
N VAL A 114 -4.38 13.86 4.69
CA VAL A 114 -3.40 14.81 5.28
C VAL A 114 -3.53 14.76 6.79
#